data_AF-A0A2E9U4H9-F1
#
_entry.id   AF-A0A2E9U4H9-F1
#
_cell.length_a   1.000
_cell.length_b   1.000
_cell.length_c   1.000
_cell.angle_alpha   90.00
_cell.angle_beta   90.00
_cell.angle_gamma   90.00
#
_symmetry.space_group_name_H-M   'P 1'
#
loop_
_entity.id
_entity.type
_entity.pdbx_description
1 polymer ?
#
loop_
_entity_poly.entity_id
_entity_poly.type
_entity_poly.pdbx_seq_one_letter_code
_entity_poly.pdbx_strand_id
1 'polypeptide(L)'
;MENYDLELNKAVAEIKKNNVKLVCIQLPDGLKPKAQDIQQYIEKNTDSEVIIWLGSCYGACDMPVAVEKLDVDLLIQWGHSEYIKAW
;
A
#
# COMPACT_ATOMS: atom_id res chain seq x y z
N MET A 1 2.71 6.08 21.51
CA MET A 1 2.96 5.03 20.49
C MET A 1 3.00 5.76 19.17
N GLU A 2 4.18 5.80 18.55
CA GLU A 2 4.63 6.86 17.64
C GLU A 2 3.61 7.27 16.56
N ASN A 3 3.43 8.59 16.41
CA ASN A 3 2.70 9.23 15.32
C ASN A 3 3.51 9.10 14.03
N TYR A 4 3.52 7.92 13.40
CA TYR A 4 3.97 7.82 12.02
C TYR A 4 3.02 8.61 11.13
N ASP A 5 3.57 9.55 10.37
CA ASP A 5 2.85 10.14 9.25
C ASP A 5 2.84 9.11 8.11
N LEU A 6 1.66 8.56 7.82
CA LEU A 6 1.47 7.59 6.75
C LEU A 6 1.32 8.25 5.37
N GLU A 7 1.36 9.58 5.29
CA GLU A 7 1.20 10.36 4.06
C GLU A 7 -0.06 9.94 3.26
N LEU A 8 -1.18 9.63 3.91
CA LEU A 8 -2.37 9.07 3.23
C LEU A 8 -2.93 9.99 2.13
N ASN A 9 -2.81 11.31 2.29
CA ASN A 9 -3.19 12.27 1.25
C ASN A 9 -2.36 12.10 -0.03
N LYS A 10 -1.07 11.77 0.10
CA LYS A 10 -0.17 11.50 -1.02
C LYS A 10 -0.53 10.21 -1.73
N ALA A 11 -0.87 9.16 -0.97
CA ALA A 11 -1.39 7.92 -1.52
C ALA A 11 -2.66 8.17 -2.35
N VAL A 12 -3.64 8.90 -1.79
CA VAL A 12 -4.87 9.31 -2.51
C VAL A 12 -4.56 10.12 -3.76
N ALA A 13 -3.63 11.06 -3.70
CA ALA A 13 -3.25 11.88 -4.84
C ALA A 13 -2.65 11.03 -5.97
N GLU A 14 -1.77 10.07 -5.65
CA GLU A 14 -1.16 9.19 -6.65
C GLU A 14 -2.20 8.23 -7.26
N ILE A 15 -3.13 7.71 -6.47
CA ILE A 15 -4.24 6.86 -6.95
C ILE A 15 -5.10 7.63 -7.97
N LYS A 16 -5.51 8.86 -7.63
CA LYS A 16 -6.31 9.71 -8.53
C LYS A 16 -5.57 10.08 -9.80
N LYS A 17 -4.30 10.48 -9.67
CA LYS A 17 -3.45 10.87 -10.80
C LYS A 17 -3.31 9.75 -11.83
N ASN A 18 -3.22 8.50 -11.37
CA ASN A 18 -3.07 7.33 -12.24
C ASN A 18 -4.40 6.66 -12.61
N ASN A 19 -5.56 7.18 -12.16
CA ASN A 19 -6.88 6.58 -12.37
C ASN A 19 -6.94 5.09 -12.01
N VAL A 20 -6.27 4.73 -10.91
CA VAL A 20 -6.17 3.34 -10.42
C VAL A 20 -7.54 2.84 -9.97
N LYS A 21 -7.90 1.60 -10.31
CA LYS A 21 -9.16 0.98 -9.89
C LYS A 21 -8.97 0.01 -8.74
N LEU A 22 -7.88 -0.76 -8.75
CA LEU A 22 -7.56 -1.73 -7.70
C LEU A 22 -6.19 -1.43 -7.10
N VAL A 23 -6.17 -1.11 -5.81
CA VAL A 23 -4.95 -0.82 -5.04
C VAL A 23 -4.67 -2.00 -4.10
N CYS A 24 -3.44 -2.48 -4.07
CA CYS A 24 -2.98 -3.36 -3.01
C CYS A 24 -2.16 -2.57 -1.99
N ILE A 25 -2.45 -2.73 -0.70
CA ILE A 25 -1.64 -2.19 0.38
C ILE A 25 -0.83 -3.29 1.05
N GLN A 26 0.47 -3.04 1.24
CA GLN A 26 1.37 -3.93 1.97
C GLN A 26 1.93 -3.21 3.20
N LEU A 27 1.77 -3.83 4.36
CA LEU A 27 2.11 -3.25 5.66
C LEU A 27 3.02 -4.18 6.46
N PRO A 28 4.05 -3.63 7.14
CA PRO A 28 4.81 -4.37 8.15
C PRO A 28 3.92 -4.70 9.35
N ASP A 29 4.31 -5.70 10.15
CA ASP A 29 3.50 -6.22 11.26
C ASP A 29 3.06 -5.12 12.25
N GLY A 30 3.92 -4.13 12.51
CA GLY A 30 3.59 -3.00 13.39
C GLY A 30 2.50 -2.06 12.85
N LEU A 31 2.25 -2.06 11.54
CA LEU A 31 1.22 -1.24 10.88
C LEU A 31 -0.04 -2.04 10.50
N LYS A 32 0.01 -3.37 10.51
CA LYS A 32 -1.17 -4.22 10.23
C LYS A 32 -2.42 -3.88 11.06
N PRO A 33 -2.33 -3.50 12.35
CA PRO A 33 -3.51 -3.06 13.11
C PRO A 33 -4.23 -1.84 12.53
N LYS A 34 -3.55 -1.02 11.72
CA LYS A 34 -4.11 0.16 11.04
C LYS A 34 -4.61 -0.14 9.62
N ALA A 35 -4.50 -1.38 9.14
CA ALA A 35 -4.78 -1.72 7.75
C ALA A 35 -6.21 -1.35 7.32
N GLN A 36 -7.18 -1.64 8.18
CA GLN A 36 -8.58 -1.32 7.94
C GLN A 36 -8.82 0.21 7.88
N ASP A 37 -8.19 0.98 8.77
CA ASP A 37 -8.31 2.44 8.77
C ASP A 37 -7.71 3.05 7.50
N ILE A 38 -6.56 2.53 7.04
CA ILE A 38 -5.89 2.96 5.80
C ILE A 38 -6.79 2.64 4.60
N GLN A 39 -7.31 1.42 4.52
CA GLN A 39 -8.23 1.00 3.46
C GLN A 39 -9.44 1.93 3.40
N GLN A 40 -10.15 2.10 4.52
CA GLN A 40 -11.35 2.94 4.56
C GLN A 40 -11.06 4.39 4.19
N TYR A 41 -9.89 4.92 4.58
CA TYR A 41 -9.49 6.26 4.21
C TYR A 41 -9.30 6.41 2.69
N ILE A 42 -8.62 5.44 2.05
CA ILE A 42 -8.39 5.47 0.61
C ILE A 42 -9.70 5.32 -0.16
N GLU A 43 -10.50 4.31 0.17
CA GLU A 43 -11.80 4.03 -0.49
C GLU A 43 -12.81 5.17 -0.29
N LYS A 44 -12.76 5.89 0.84
CA LYS A 44 -13.62 7.07 1.04
C LYS A 44 -13.24 8.27 0.18
N ASN A 45 -11.96 8.37 -0.19
CA ASN A 45 -11.41 9.53 -0.88
C ASN A 45 -11.14 9.28 -2.38
N THR A 46 -11.34 8.05 -2.86
CA THR A 46 -11.09 7.61 -4.24
C THR A 46 -12.21 6.67 -4.70
N ASP A 47 -12.37 6.47 -6.00
CA ASP A 47 -13.31 5.47 -6.54
C ASP A 47 -12.65 4.09 -6.72
N SER A 48 -11.55 3.84 -6.01
CA SER A 48 -10.73 2.64 -6.12
C SER A 48 -11.07 1.64 -5.02
N GLU A 49 -11.04 0.35 -5.35
CA GLU A 49 -11.09 -0.74 -4.38
C GLU A 49 -9.70 -0.98 -3.78
N VAL A 50 -9.65 -1.34 -2.50
CA VAL A 50 -8.39 -1.61 -1.80
C VAL A 50 -8.37 -3.04 -1.27
N ILE A 51 -7.32 -3.78 -1.62
CA ILE A 51 -7.03 -5.09 -1.04
C ILE A 51 -5.82 -5.02 -0.10
N ILE A 52 -5.90 -5.77 1.00
CA ILE A 52 -4.82 -5.82 2.00
C ILE A 52 -3.97 -7.06 1.76
N TRP A 53 -2.67 -6.87 1.57
CA TRP A 53 -1.71 -7.97 1.54
C TRP A 53 -1.50 -8.53 2.94
N LEU A 54 -2.02 -9.74 3.19
CA LEU A 54 -1.90 -10.44 4.49
C LEU A 54 -0.65 -11.31 4.61
N GLY A 55 0.20 -11.35 3.59
CA GLY A 55 1.46 -12.11 3.61
C GLY A 55 2.55 -11.43 4.45
N SER A 56 3.79 -11.84 4.19
CA SER A 56 4.96 -11.19 4.79
C SER A 56 5.18 -9.79 4.22
N CYS A 57 5.83 -8.95 5.05
CA CYS A 57 6.40 -7.67 4.66
C CYS A 57 7.57 -7.40 5.60
N TYR A 58 8.73 -8.02 5.34
CA TYR A 58 9.94 -7.85 6.16
C TYR A 58 10.77 -6.62 5.76
N GLY A 59 10.57 -6.09 4.55
CA GLY A 59 11.34 -4.99 4.00
C GLY A 59 10.91 -4.65 2.58
N ALA A 60 11.52 -3.61 1.99
CA ALA A 60 11.24 -3.18 0.62
C ALA A 60 11.60 -4.26 -0.43
N CYS A 61 12.46 -5.22 -0.08
CA CYS A 61 12.79 -6.38 -0.92
C CYS A 61 11.68 -7.45 -0.94
N ASP A 62 10.74 -7.44 0.01
CA ASP A 62 9.67 -8.42 0.16
C ASP A 62 8.44 -8.00 -0.65
N MET A 63 8.64 -7.62 -1.91
CA MET A 63 7.56 -7.22 -2.80
C MET A 63 6.77 -8.47 -3.25
N PRO A 64 5.44 -8.47 -3.11
CA PRO A 64 4.64 -9.65 -3.40
C PRO A 64 4.56 -9.92 -4.90
N VAL A 65 5.35 -10.89 -5.39
CA VAL A 65 5.34 -11.33 -6.79
C VAL A 65 3.95 -11.84 -7.22
N ALA A 66 3.15 -12.33 -6.27
CA ALA A 66 1.78 -12.78 -6.54
C ALA A 66 0.82 -11.63 -6.86
N VAL A 67 1.13 -10.37 -6.52
CA VAL A 67 0.28 -9.21 -6.84
C VAL A 67 0.17 -8.98 -8.34
N GLU A 68 1.19 -9.35 -9.13
CA GLU A 68 1.11 -9.33 -10.61
C GLU A 68 -0.01 -10.24 -11.15
N LYS A 69 -0.38 -11.29 -10.41
CA LYS A 69 -1.46 -12.21 -10.78
C LYS A 69 -2.85 -11.75 -10.31
N LEU A 70 -2.89 -10.74 -9.44
CA LEU A 70 -4.13 -10.19 -8.87
C LEU A 70 -4.69 -9.02 -9.69
N ASP A 71 -4.06 -8.70 -10.83
CA ASP A 71 -4.46 -7.59 -11.73
C ASP A 71 -4.61 -6.25 -10.99
N VAL A 72 -3.71 -6.01 -10.04
CA VAL A 72 -3.66 -4.79 -9.24
C VAL A 72 -2.97 -3.71 -10.04
N ASP A 73 -3.56 -2.52 -10.11
CA ASP A 73 -3.00 -1.40 -10.85
C ASP A 73 -1.89 -0.67 -10.06
N LEU A 74 -1.94 -0.72 -8.72
CA LEU A 74 -0.97 -0.06 -7.85
C LEU A 74 -0.72 -0.84 -6.55
N LEU A 75 0.55 -1.08 -6.22
CA LEU A 75 0.97 -1.54 -4.91
C LEU A 75 1.53 -0.35 -4.11
N ILE A 76 1.00 -0.13 -2.91
CA ILE A 76 1.54 0.85 -1.96
C ILE A 76 2.11 0.10 -0.76
N GLN A 77 3.42 0.26 -0.52
CA GLN A 77 4.13 -0.38 0.59
C GLN A 77 4.58 0.68 1.60
N TRP A 78 4.25 0.48 2.88
CA TRP A 78 4.67 1.39 3.96
C TRP A 78 5.82 0.83 4.79
N GLY A 79 6.49 1.72 5.50
CA GLY A 79 7.46 1.39 6.55
C GLY A 79 8.90 1.18 6.06
N HIS A 80 9.16 1.30 4.76
CA HIS A 80 10.48 1.09 4.16
C HIS A 80 10.76 2.17 3.11
N SER A 81 12.04 2.45 2.83
CA SER A 81 12.44 3.25 1.68
C SER A 81 12.22 2.47 0.38
N GLU A 82 12.22 3.17 -0.74
CA GLU A 82 12.18 2.55 -2.07
C GLU A 82 13.27 1.47 -2.21
N TYR A 83 12.90 0.32 -2.76
CA TYR A 83 13.85 -0.73 -3.07
C TYR A 83 14.56 -0.41 -4.39
N ILE A 84 15.82 -0.02 -4.29
CA ILE A 84 16.68 0.19 -5.45
C ILE A 84 17.39 -1.12 -5.76
N LYS A 85 17.06 -1.75 -6.89
CA LYS A 85 17.84 -2.91 -7.39
C LYS A 85 19.24 -2.42 -7.75
N ALA A 86 20.22 -2.81 -6.97
CA ALA A 86 21.62 -2.69 -7.35
C ALA A 86 21.91 -3.83 -8.34
N TRP A 87 21.96 -3.47 -9.64
CA TRP A 87 22.45 -4.24 -10.80
C TRP A 87 21.93 -5.67 -10.98
#